data_AF-A0A2K6BE38-F1
#
_entry.id   AF-A0A2K6BE38-F1
#
_cell.length_a   1.000
_cell.length_b   1.000
_cell.length_c   1.000
_cell.angle_alpha   90.00
_cell.angle_beta   90.00
_cell.angle_gamma   90.00
#
_symmetry.space_group_name_H-M   'P 1'
#
loop_
_entity.id
_entity.type
_entity.pdbx_description
1 polymer ?
#
loop_
_entity_poly.entity_id
_entity_poly.type
_entity_poly.pdbx_seq_one_letter_code
_entity_poly.pdbx_strand_id
1 'polypeptide(L)'
;MKSLSLLLAVALGLATAVSAGPAVIECWFVEDTSGKGLAKRPGALLLRQGQGEPPPRPDLDPELYLNVHVVLTVLTHTPAPRVRLGQDALLDLSFAYMPPTSEAASSLAAGPPPFGLEWRRQHLGKGHLLLAATPGLNGQMPAAQEGAVAFAAWDDDEPWGPWTGNGTFWLPRVQPFQEGTYLATIHLPYLQGQVTLELAVYKPPKVSLMPATLAWAAPGEAPPELLCLVSHFYPPGGLEVEWELRGGPGGRSQKAEGQRWLSALCHHSDGSVSLSGHLQPPPVTTEQHGARYACRIHHPSLPASGRSAEVTLEVAGLSGPSLEDSIGLFLSAFLLLGLFKALGWAGECEDFKKLLRQCCPVER
;
A
#
# COMPACT_ATOMS: atom_id res chain seq x y z
N MET A 1 -32.85 7.92 -61.87
CA MET A 1 -32.44 6.52 -61.62
C MET A 1 -31.02 6.55 -61.06
N LYS A 2 -30.88 6.98 -59.79
CA LYS A 2 -30.43 6.19 -58.62
C LYS A 2 -29.09 5.46 -58.81
N SER A 3 -28.02 6.18 -58.48
CA SER A 3 -26.70 5.68 -58.13
C SER A 3 -26.81 4.89 -56.81
N LEU A 4 -26.40 3.61 -56.82
CA LEU A 4 -26.29 2.80 -55.61
C LEU A 4 -24.85 2.86 -55.09
N SER A 5 -24.68 3.53 -53.97
CA SER A 5 -23.45 3.56 -53.17
C SER A 5 -23.24 2.19 -52.51
N LEU A 6 -22.13 1.51 -52.83
CA LEU A 6 -21.68 0.33 -52.09
C LEU A 6 -20.95 0.82 -50.82
N LEU A 7 -21.58 0.68 -49.66
CA LEU A 7 -20.95 0.89 -48.35
C LEU A 7 -20.22 -0.39 -47.95
N LEU A 8 -18.89 -0.32 -47.94
CA LEU A 8 -18.02 -1.38 -47.42
C LEU A 8 -17.93 -1.24 -45.90
N ALA A 9 -18.69 -2.05 -45.16
CA ALA A 9 -18.56 -2.16 -43.71
C ALA A 9 -17.43 -3.15 -43.37
N VAL A 10 -16.25 -2.63 -43.06
CA VAL A 10 -15.14 -3.41 -42.51
C VAL A 10 -15.37 -3.54 -41.00
N ALA A 11 -15.90 -4.68 -40.58
CA ALA A 11 -15.94 -5.05 -39.16
C ALA A 11 -14.55 -5.56 -38.75
N LEU A 12 -13.72 -4.67 -38.19
CA LEU A 12 -12.49 -5.05 -37.48
C LEU A 12 -12.87 -5.68 -36.14
N GLY A 13 -13.07 -6.99 -36.14
CA GLY A 13 -13.10 -7.76 -34.91
C GLY A 13 -11.71 -7.76 -34.29
N LEU A 14 -11.54 -7.04 -33.17
CA LEU A 14 -10.41 -7.25 -32.27
C LEU A 14 -10.56 -8.64 -31.66
N ALA A 15 -9.98 -9.65 -32.32
CA ALA A 15 -9.60 -10.88 -31.63
C ALA A 15 -8.50 -10.49 -30.65
N THR A 16 -8.84 -10.35 -29.37
CA THR A 16 -7.86 -10.38 -28.30
C THR A 16 -7.18 -11.74 -28.39
N ALA A 17 -6.02 -11.79 -29.04
CA ALA A 17 -5.16 -12.95 -29.01
C ALA A 17 -4.81 -13.20 -27.55
N VAL A 18 -5.51 -14.16 -26.94
CA VAL A 18 -5.07 -14.78 -25.69
C VAL A 18 -3.69 -15.31 -26.01
N SER A 19 -2.66 -14.62 -25.51
CA SER A 19 -1.27 -15.04 -25.72
C SER A 19 -1.17 -16.46 -25.17
N ALA A 20 -1.02 -17.42 -26.08
CA ALA A 20 -0.79 -18.80 -25.69
C ALA A 20 0.51 -18.81 -24.88
N GLY A 21 0.41 -19.15 -23.59
CA GLY A 21 1.58 -19.30 -22.72
C GLY A 21 2.65 -20.24 -23.29
N PRO A 22 3.83 -20.32 -22.65
CA PRO A 22 4.98 -21.05 -23.18
C PRO A 22 4.64 -22.50 -23.56
N ALA A 23 5.13 -22.96 -24.72
CA ALA A 23 4.94 -24.33 -25.18
C ALA A 23 5.96 -25.31 -24.56
N VAL A 24 7.12 -24.80 -24.15
CA VAL A 24 8.22 -25.54 -23.52
C VAL A 24 8.71 -24.75 -22.30
N ILE A 25 9.00 -25.45 -21.19
CA ILE A 25 9.67 -24.89 -20.01
C ILE A 25 11.04 -25.54 -19.87
N GLU A 26 12.10 -24.74 -19.92
CA GLU A 26 13.46 -25.19 -19.58
C GLU A 26 13.54 -25.49 -18.08
N CYS A 27 14.10 -26.63 -17.71
CA CYS A 27 14.24 -27.05 -16.33
C CYS A 27 15.63 -27.63 -16.03
N TRP A 28 15.91 -27.81 -14.75
CA TRP A 28 17.12 -28.45 -14.27
C TRP A 28 16.74 -29.67 -13.45
N PHE A 29 17.23 -30.83 -13.85
CA PHE A 29 17.20 -32.04 -13.04
C PHE A 29 18.38 -32.00 -12.06
N VAL A 30 18.11 -32.23 -10.78
CA VAL A 30 19.11 -32.11 -9.71
C VAL A 30 19.12 -33.37 -8.86
N GLU A 31 20.30 -33.97 -8.70
CA GLU A 31 20.52 -35.11 -7.81
C GLU A 31 21.59 -34.77 -6.76
N ASP A 32 21.33 -35.16 -5.51
CA ASP A 32 22.33 -35.09 -4.45
C ASP A 32 23.28 -36.28 -4.57
N THR A 33 24.52 -36.01 -4.98
CA THR A 33 25.56 -37.04 -5.00
C THR A 33 26.21 -37.06 -3.63
N SER A 34 25.81 -38.03 -2.80
CA SER A 34 26.23 -38.21 -1.41
C SER A 34 27.70 -37.83 -1.16
N GLY A 35 27.93 -36.59 -0.74
CA GLY A 35 29.23 -36.03 -0.35
C GLY A 35 30.06 -35.31 -1.43
N LYS A 36 29.63 -35.18 -2.69
CA LYS A 36 30.38 -34.49 -3.76
C LYS A 36 29.68 -33.24 -4.35
N GLY A 37 28.49 -32.90 -3.86
CA GLY A 37 27.73 -31.73 -4.28
C GLY A 37 26.51 -32.07 -5.14
N LEU A 38 25.81 -31.03 -5.58
CA LEU A 38 24.59 -31.14 -6.39
C LEU A 38 24.96 -31.32 -7.87
N ALA A 39 24.64 -32.47 -8.44
CA ALA A 39 24.72 -32.69 -9.88
C ALA A 39 23.51 -32.04 -10.55
N LYS A 40 23.74 -31.20 -11.58
CA LYS A 40 22.67 -30.52 -12.33
C LYS A 40 22.74 -30.92 -13.80
N ARG A 41 21.60 -31.29 -14.37
CA ARG A 41 21.46 -31.68 -15.79
C ARG A 41 20.34 -30.86 -16.43
N PRO A 42 20.55 -30.26 -17.61
CA PRO A 42 19.50 -29.52 -18.29
C PRO A 42 18.42 -30.48 -18.79
N GLY A 43 17.16 -30.04 -18.72
CA GLY A 43 16.00 -30.74 -19.25
C GLY A 43 14.96 -29.76 -19.76
N ALA A 44 13.92 -30.27 -20.40
CA ALA A 44 12.81 -29.45 -20.87
C ALA A 44 11.47 -30.19 -20.75
N LEU A 45 10.46 -29.45 -20.31
CA LEU A 45 9.08 -29.91 -20.18
C LEU A 45 8.27 -29.40 -21.38
N LEU A 46 7.75 -30.32 -22.20
CA LEU A 46 6.88 -29.99 -23.33
C LEU A 46 5.43 -29.93 -22.85
N LEU A 47 4.88 -28.72 -22.76
CA LEU A 47 3.52 -28.48 -22.23
C LEU A 47 2.44 -28.63 -23.30
N ARG A 48 2.77 -28.32 -24.55
CA ARG A 48 1.84 -28.35 -25.68
C ARG A 48 2.54 -28.94 -26.88
N GLN A 49 2.05 -30.09 -27.32
CA GLN A 49 2.46 -30.66 -28.60
C GLN A 49 1.49 -30.14 -29.67
N GLY A 50 2.00 -29.42 -30.68
CA GLY A 50 1.22 -29.12 -31.88
C GLY A 50 0.96 -30.42 -32.68
N GLN A 51 0.27 -30.34 -33.83
CA GLN A 51 0.09 -31.48 -34.74
C GLN A 51 1.40 -32.03 -35.37
N GLY A 52 2.57 -31.60 -34.91
CA GLY A 52 3.89 -31.98 -35.40
C GLY A 52 4.71 -32.77 -34.37
N GLU A 53 5.79 -33.38 -34.85
CA GLU A 53 6.77 -34.07 -34.02
C GLU A 53 7.44 -33.08 -33.03
N PRO A 54 7.77 -33.50 -31.79
CA PRO A 54 8.43 -32.62 -30.83
C PRO A 54 9.69 -32.01 -31.44
N PRO A 55 9.96 -30.70 -31.25
CA PRO A 55 11.17 -30.09 -31.79
C PRO A 55 12.40 -30.86 -31.30
N PRO A 56 13.31 -31.30 -32.20
CA PRO A 56 14.47 -32.09 -31.80
C PRO A 56 15.42 -31.23 -30.95
N ARG A 57 15.81 -31.78 -29.80
CA ARG A 57 16.71 -31.14 -28.82
C ARG A 57 17.95 -32.01 -28.61
N PRO A 58 18.92 -32.00 -29.55
CA PRO A 58 20.15 -32.79 -29.45
C PRO A 58 21.09 -32.30 -28.33
N ASP A 59 20.80 -31.12 -27.78
CA ASP A 59 21.46 -30.50 -26.64
C ASP A 59 21.01 -31.09 -25.28
N LEU A 60 19.90 -31.83 -25.25
CA LEU A 60 19.32 -32.40 -24.04
C LEU A 60 19.44 -33.94 -24.04
N ASP A 61 19.46 -34.53 -22.85
CA ASP A 61 19.22 -35.97 -22.73
C ASP A 61 17.76 -36.26 -23.12
N PRO A 62 17.48 -37.21 -24.04
CA PRO A 62 16.14 -37.62 -24.38
C PRO A 62 15.27 -38.02 -23.18
N GLU A 63 15.85 -38.57 -22.12
CA GLU A 63 15.15 -38.92 -20.89
C GLU A 63 14.70 -37.69 -20.08
N LEU A 64 15.32 -36.53 -20.33
CA LEU A 64 15.00 -35.25 -19.69
C LEU A 64 14.21 -34.31 -20.61
N TYR A 65 13.78 -34.79 -21.79
CA TYR A 65 12.85 -34.11 -22.68
C TYR A 65 11.45 -34.74 -22.55
N LEU A 66 10.66 -34.23 -21.61
CA LEU A 66 9.46 -34.91 -21.11
C LEU A 66 8.19 -34.37 -21.77
N ASN A 67 7.38 -35.27 -22.32
CA ASN A 67 5.98 -34.98 -22.64
C ASN A 67 5.15 -35.03 -21.35
N VAL A 68 4.53 -33.91 -20.99
CA VAL A 68 4.00 -33.72 -19.64
C VAL A 68 2.57 -34.28 -19.53
N HIS A 69 2.43 -35.39 -18.82
CA HIS A 69 1.15 -35.83 -18.24
C HIS A 69 1.16 -35.51 -16.75
N VAL A 70 0.36 -34.53 -16.32
CA VAL A 70 0.31 -34.10 -14.92
C VAL A 70 -0.77 -34.85 -14.16
N VAL A 71 -0.38 -35.48 -13.05
CA VAL A 71 -1.30 -36.22 -12.16
C VAL A 71 -1.79 -35.33 -11.02
N LEU A 72 -0.91 -34.53 -10.42
CA LEU A 72 -1.24 -33.57 -9.37
C LEU A 72 -0.54 -32.25 -9.68
N THR A 73 -1.32 -31.17 -9.69
CA THR A 73 -0.81 -29.79 -9.79
C THR A 73 -1.18 -29.07 -8.51
N VAL A 74 -0.24 -28.36 -7.90
CA VAL A 74 -0.50 -27.42 -6.80
C VAL A 74 0.06 -26.07 -7.24
N LEU A 75 -0.77 -25.02 -7.18
CA LEU A 75 -0.47 -23.72 -7.74
C LEU A 75 -0.93 -22.62 -6.79
N THR A 76 -0.16 -21.54 -6.76
CA THR A 76 -0.57 -20.26 -6.18
C THR A 76 -0.43 -19.17 -7.25
N HIS A 77 -1.45 -18.34 -7.39
CA HIS A 77 -1.43 -17.17 -8.28
C HIS A 77 -0.77 -15.96 -7.62
N THR A 78 -0.60 -15.99 -6.29
CA THR A 78 0.00 -14.92 -5.50
C THR A 78 1.22 -15.43 -4.74
N PRO A 79 2.37 -15.67 -5.41
CA PRO A 79 3.56 -16.22 -4.75
C PRO A 79 4.24 -15.25 -3.79
N ALA A 80 4.00 -13.94 -3.91
CA ALA A 80 4.54 -12.91 -3.02
C ALA A 80 3.43 -11.94 -2.56
N PRO A 81 2.47 -12.41 -1.75
CA PRO A 81 1.33 -11.59 -1.33
C PRO A 81 1.79 -10.47 -0.41
N ARG A 82 1.24 -9.26 -0.64
CA ARG A 82 1.51 -8.08 0.18
C ARG A 82 0.25 -7.69 0.93
N VAL A 83 0.28 -7.78 2.24
CA VAL A 83 -0.86 -7.44 3.10
C VAL A 83 -0.59 -6.17 3.90
N ARG A 84 -1.63 -5.38 4.10
CA ARG A 84 -1.55 -4.21 4.98
C ARG A 84 -1.56 -4.68 6.45
N LEU A 85 -0.68 -4.13 7.27
CA LEU A 85 -0.62 -4.42 8.70
C LEU A 85 -2.01 -4.26 9.35
N GLY A 86 -2.45 -5.29 10.07
CA GLY A 86 -3.74 -5.37 10.76
C GLY A 86 -4.93 -5.71 9.86
N GLN A 87 -4.71 -5.96 8.57
CA GLN A 87 -5.72 -6.54 7.66
C GLN A 87 -5.55 -8.05 7.58
N ASP A 88 -6.57 -8.71 7.07
CA ASP A 88 -6.54 -10.15 6.84
C ASP A 88 -5.76 -10.46 5.55
N ALA A 89 -4.97 -11.54 5.57
CA ALA A 89 -4.31 -12.06 4.39
C ALA A 89 -5.08 -13.28 3.84
N LEU A 90 -5.23 -13.30 2.52
CA LEU A 90 -5.69 -14.46 1.76
C LEU A 90 -4.52 -14.95 0.92
N LEU A 91 -4.02 -16.15 1.23
CA LEU A 91 -2.95 -16.81 0.50
C LEU A 91 -3.57 -17.80 -0.48
N ASP A 92 -3.63 -17.40 -1.74
CA ASP A 92 -4.26 -18.19 -2.81
C ASP A 92 -3.57 -19.55 -2.97
N LEU A 93 -4.39 -20.59 -3.02
CA LEU A 93 -3.94 -21.94 -3.29
C LEU A 93 -5.02 -22.70 -4.05
N SER A 94 -4.64 -23.22 -5.20
CA SER A 94 -5.46 -24.09 -6.04
C SER A 94 -4.70 -25.36 -6.36
N PHE A 95 -5.41 -26.45 -6.56
CA PHE A 95 -4.82 -27.72 -6.97
C PHE A 95 -5.74 -28.45 -7.94
N ALA A 96 -5.15 -29.35 -8.73
CA ALA A 96 -5.88 -30.18 -9.68
C ALA A 96 -5.34 -31.61 -9.61
N TYR A 97 -6.22 -32.59 -9.69
CA TYR A 97 -5.88 -34.00 -9.61
C TYR A 97 -6.53 -34.79 -10.76
N MET A 98 -5.71 -35.58 -11.44
CA MET A 98 -6.15 -36.54 -12.45
C MET A 98 -6.11 -37.95 -11.85
N PRO A 99 -7.26 -38.66 -11.73
CA PRO A 99 -7.27 -40.03 -11.23
C PRO A 99 -6.58 -41.00 -12.20
N PRO A 100 -6.04 -42.12 -11.69
CA PRO A 100 -5.49 -43.17 -12.53
C PRO A 100 -6.57 -43.82 -13.40
N THR A 101 -6.30 -43.98 -14.70
CA THR A 101 -7.24 -44.53 -15.70
C THR A 101 -7.25 -46.06 -15.79
N SER A 102 -6.61 -46.76 -14.85
CA SER A 102 -6.46 -48.23 -14.88
C SER A 102 -7.77 -48.93 -14.53
N GLU A 103 -8.03 -50.11 -15.12
CA GLU A 103 -9.15 -51.02 -14.79
C GLU A 103 -9.23 -51.35 -13.28
N ALA A 104 -8.12 -51.24 -12.52
CA ALA A 104 -8.12 -51.38 -11.06
C ALA A 104 -8.75 -50.20 -10.30
N ALA A 105 -9.01 -49.06 -10.98
CA ALA A 105 -9.70 -47.90 -10.43
C ALA A 105 -11.23 -48.05 -10.46
N SER A 106 -11.78 -49.06 -11.15
CA SER A 106 -13.22 -49.34 -11.19
C SER A 106 -13.81 -49.78 -9.84
N SER A 107 -12.96 -50.02 -8.83
CA SER A 107 -13.35 -50.33 -7.45
C SER A 107 -13.25 -49.14 -6.48
N LEU A 108 -12.78 -47.96 -6.92
CA LEU A 108 -12.78 -46.76 -6.10
C LEU A 108 -14.18 -46.16 -6.03
N ALA A 109 -14.52 -45.56 -4.89
CA ALA A 109 -15.78 -44.85 -4.72
C ALA A 109 -15.90 -43.73 -5.78
N ALA A 110 -17.10 -43.55 -6.33
CA ALA A 110 -17.36 -42.47 -7.29
C ALA A 110 -17.15 -41.10 -6.61
N GLY A 111 -16.53 -40.17 -7.34
CA GLY A 111 -16.24 -38.81 -6.88
C GLY A 111 -14.80 -38.60 -6.39
N PRO A 112 -14.48 -37.37 -5.95
CA PRO A 112 -13.11 -36.99 -5.63
C PRO A 112 -12.60 -37.65 -4.34
N PRO A 113 -11.32 -38.10 -4.30
CA PRO A 113 -10.78 -38.72 -3.11
C PRO A 113 -10.59 -37.70 -1.98
N PRO A 114 -10.56 -38.14 -0.71
CA PRO A 114 -10.13 -37.28 0.37
C PRO A 114 -8.69 -36.79 0.15
N PHE A 115 -8.41 -35.57 0.60
CA PHE A 115 -7.08 -34.98 0.53
C PHE A 115 -6.69 -34.37 1.86
N GLY A 116 -5.39 -34.20 2.09
CA GLY A 116 -4.84 -33.46 3.21
C GLY A 116 -4.35 -32.08 2.76
N LEU A 117 -4.61 -31.05 3.55
CA LEU A 117 -4.05 -29.72 3.41
C LEU A 117 -3.17 -29.42 4.62
N GLU A 118 -1.97 -28.93 4.37
CA GLU A 118 -1.05 -28.47 5.41
C GLU A 118 -0.51 -27.08 5.08
N TRP A 119 -0.64 -26.15 6.03
CA TRP A 119 -0.03 -24.82 5.97
C TRP A 119 0.99 -24.64 7.08
N ARG A 120 2.22 -24.29 6.70
CA ARG A 120 3.32 -24.01 7.63
C ARG A 120 3.92 -22.64 7.36
N ARG A 121 4.42 -21.99 8.42
CA ARG A 121 5.32 -20.82 8.29
C ARG A 121 6.74 -21.22 8.67
N GLN A 122 7.68 -21.05 7.74
CA GLN A 122 9.09 -21.28 7.96
C GLN A 122 9.76 -19.98 8.41
N HIS A 123 10.38 -20.01 9.59
CA HIS A 123 11.16 -18.89 10.12
C HIS A 123 12.44 -19.43 10.75
N LEU A 124 13.60 -18.91 10.32
CA LEU A 124 14.93 -19.33 10.80
C LEU A 124 15.15 -20.86 10.75
N GLY A 125 14.70 -21.51 9.68
CA GLY A 125 14.82 -22.96 9.49
C GLY A 125 13.85 -23.82 10.31
N LYS A 126 12.98 -23.23 11.15
CA LYS A 126 11.92 -23.93 11.87
C LYS A 126 10.55 -23.68 11.22
N GLY A 127 9.92 -24.75 10.75
CA GLY A 127 8.56 -24.71 10.19
C GLY A 127 7.51 -24.91 11.28
N HIS A 128 6.71 -23.89 11.57
CA HIS A 128 5.58 -23.96 12.50
C HIS A 128 4.32 -24.31 11.72
N LEU A 129 3.63 -25.37 12.15
CA LEU A 129 2.34 -25.75 11.57
C LEU A 129 1.29 -24.72 11.98
N LEU A 130 0.60 -24.13 11.01
CA LEU A 130 -0.46 -23.15 11.23
C LEU A 130 -1.85 -23.78 11.10
N LEU A 131 -2.03 -24.64 10.10
CA LEU A 131 -3.31 -25.30 9.85
C LEU A 131 -3.07 -26.66 9.19
N ALA A 132 -3.84 -27.66 9.59
CA ALA A 132 -3.93 -28.94 8.93
C ALA A 132 -5.41 -29.36 8.83
N ALA A 133 -5.81 -29.89 7.68
CA ALA A 133 -7.17 -30.36 7.44
C ALA A 133 -7.16 -31.60 6.53
N THR A 134 -8.13 -32.50 6.71
CA THR A 134 -8.33 -33.66 5.81
C THR A 134 -9.77 -33.73 5.30
N PRO A 135 -10.20 -32.85 4.38
CA PRO A 135 -11.56 -32.90 3.84
C PRO A 135 -11.89 -34.27 3.24
N GLY A 136 -13.08 -34.80 3.56
CA GLY A 136 -13.52 -36.14 3.15
C GLY A 136 -13.07 -37.27 4.10
N LEU A 137 -12.22 -36.99 5.10
CA LEU A 137 -11.83 -37.93 6.15
C LEU A 137 -12.06 -37.33 7.53
N ASN A 138 -12.87 -38.02 8.34
CA ASN A 138 -13.01 -37.68 9.74
C ASN A 138 -11.77 -38.14 10.51
N GLY A 139 -10.95 -37.18 10.93
CA GLY A 139 -9.74 -37.43 11.70
C GLY A 139 -9.49 -36.32 12.72
N GLN A 140 -8.77 -36.65 13.79
CA GLN A 140 -8.36 -35.64 14.76
C GLN A 140 -7.26 -34.77 14.14
N MET A 141 -7.56 -33.51 13.87
CA MET A 141 -6.60 -32.57 13.32
C MET A 141 -5.91 -31.74 14.42
N PRO A 142 -4.64 -31.33 14.21
CA PRO A 142 -3.99 -30.33 15.04
C PRO A 142 -4.81 -29.03 15.13
N ALA A 143 -4.77 -28.37 16.29
CA ALA A 143 -5.45 -27.10 16.47
C ALA A 143 -4.83 -26.01 15.57
N ALA A 144 -5.70 -25.30 14.85
CA ALA A 144 -5.29 -24.15 14.05
C ALA A 144 -4.66 -23.07 14.93
N GLN A 145 -3.57 -22.46 14.45
CA GLN A 145 -2.85 -21.41 15.13
C GLN A 145 -3.29 -20.04 14.61
N GLU A 146 -3.13 -19.00 15.43
CA GLU A 146 -3.30 -17.59 15.02
C GLU A 146 -4.71 -17.26 14.47
N GLY A 147 -5.71 -18.08 14.80
CA GLY A 147 -7.09 -17.93 14.31
C GLY A 147 -7.23 -18.20 12.81
N ALA A 148 -6.25 -18.86 12.20
CA ALA A 148 -6.27 -19.13 10.78
C ALA A 148 -7.34 -20.15 10.39
N VAL A 149 -7.89 -19.99 9.18
CA VAL A 149 -8.78 -20.98 8.56
C VAL A 149 -8.36 -21.21 7.11
N ALA A 150 -8.85 -22.28 6.49
CA ALA A 150 -8.63 -22.54 5.07
C ALA A 150 -9.92 -22.92 4.37
N PHE A 151 -10.05 -22.49 3.12
CA PHE A 151 -11.11 -22.90 2.22
C PHE A 151 -10.67 -24.18 1.50
N ALA A 152 -10.68 -25.29 2.26
CA ALA A 152 -10.19 -26.59 1.79
C ALA A 152 -11.36 -27.44 1.27
N ALA A 153 -11.57 -27.48 -0.05
CA ALA A 153 -12.61 -28.28 -0.69
C ALA A 153 -12.27 -28.60 -2.15
N TRP A 154 -12.92 -29.64 -2.69
CA TRP A 154 -13.04 -29.83 -4.14
C TRP A 154 -14.07 -28.84 -4.70
N ASP A 155 -13.86 -28.37 -5.92
CA ASP A 155 -14.75 -27.42 -6.60
C ASP A 155 -16.03 -28.11 -7.12
N ASP A 156 -15.92 -29.39 -7.51
CA ASP A 156 -17.00 -30.24 -8.01
C ASP A 156 -16.86 -31.69 -7.49
N ASP A 157 -17.94 -32.46 -7.64
CA ASP A 157 -18.04 -33.87 -7.25
C ASP A 157 -18.22 -34.81 -8.45
N GLU A 158 -17.69 -34.43 -9.62
CA GLU A 158 -17.85 -35.21 -10.85
C GLU A 158 -17.37 -36.66 -10.68
N PRO A 159 -18.02 -37.67 -11.28
CA PRO A 159 -17.75 -39.06 -10.89
C PRO A 159 -16.34 -39.58 -11.24
N TRP A 160 -15.72 -39.03 -12.28
CA TRP A 160 -14.51 -39.60 -12.91
C TRP A 160 -13.32 -38.63 -13.02
N GLY A 161 -13.47 -37.39 -12.57
CA GLY A 161 -12.45 -36.35 -12.66
C GLY A 161 -12.10 -35.97 -14.12
N PRO A 162 -11.03 -35.16 -14.32
CA PRO A 162 -10.17 -34.56 -13.30
C PRO A 162 -10.94 -33.59 -12.40
N TRP A 163 -10.47 -33.44 -11.17
CA TRP A 163 -11.05 -32.51 -10.20
C TRP A 163 -10.11 -31.34 -9.95
N THR A 164 -10.69 -30.17 -9.72
CA THR A 164 -9.98 -29.01 -9.17
C THR A 164 -10.44 -28.76 -7.74
N GLY A 165 -9.56 -28.19 -6.93
CA GLY A 165 -9.85 -27.87 -5.55
C GLY A 165 -9.16 -26.60 -5.08
N ASN A 166 -9.70 -26.06 -4.01
CA ASN A 166 -9.21 -24.88 -3.33
C ASN A 166 -8.60 -25.28 -1.99
N GLY A 167 -7.52 -24.61 -1.61
CA GLY A 167 -6.92 -24.73 -0.27
C GLY A 167 -6.44 -23.38 0.28
N THR A 168 -7.05 -22.29 -0.19
CA THR A 168 -6.70 -20.91 0.14
C THR A 168 -6.72 -20.69 1.65
N PHE A 169 -5.66 -20.07 2.16
CA PHE A 169 -5.46 -19.82 3.59
C PHE A 169 -5.85 -18.41 3.96
N TRP A 170 -6.63 -18.26 5.02
CA TRP A 170 -7.04 -16.98 5.58
C TRP A 170 -6.39 -16.78 6.94
N LEU A 171 -5.58 -15.73 7.05
CA LEU A 171 -4.90 -15.33 8.28
C LEU A 171 -5.45 -13.97 8.75
N PRO A 172 -6.18 -13.91 9.87
CA PRO A 172 -6.79 -12.68 10.32
C PRO A 172 -5.80 -11.70 10.95
N ARG A 173 -6.00 -10.40 10.73
CA ARG A 173 -5.26 -9.29 11.37
C ARG A 173 -3.74 -9.48 11.40
N VAL A 174 -3.13 -9.56 10.22
CA VAL A 174 -1.70 -9.87 10.07
C VAL A 174 -0.81 -8.82 10.76
N GLN A 175 0.13 -9.31 11.56
CA GLN A 175 1.14 -8.54 12.27
C GLN A 175 2.54 -8.82 11.72
N PRO A 176 3.54 -7.95 11.98
CA PRO A 176 4.90 -8.12 11.48
C PRO A 176 5.58 -9.45 11.84
N PHE A 177 5.28 -10.03 13.01
CA PHE A 177 5.89 -11.30 13.41
C PHE A 177 5.40 -12.50 12.58
N GLN A 178 4.31 -12.33 11.82
CA GLN A 178 3.72 -13.33 10.94
C GLN A 178 4.26 -13.22 9.50
N GLU A 179 5.12 -12.24 9.22
CA GLU A 179 5.80 -12.10 7.92
C GLU A 179 6.77 -13.26 7.66
N GLY A 180 6.99 -13.59 6.38
CA GLY A 180 7.99 -14.54 5.94
C GLY A 180 7.46 -15.62 5.00
N THR A 181 8.15 -16.75 4.98
CA THR A 181 7.93 -17.83 4.03
C THR A 181 6.85 -18.79 4.52
N TYR A 182 5.80 -18.96 3.73
CA TYR A 182 4.70 -19.90 3.94
C TYR A 182 4.82 -21.07 2.97
N LEU A 183 4.55 -22.28 3.47
CA LEU A 183 4.56 -23.50 2.69
C LEU A 183 3.17 -24.10 2.76
N ALA A 184 2.60 -24.41 1.60
CA ALA A 184 1.34 -25.11 1.47
C ALA A 184 1.59 -26.46 0.82
N THR A 185 1.15 -27.52 1.48
CA THR A 185 1.29 -28.90 0.99
C THR A 185 -0.08 -29.55 0.86
N ILE A 186 -0.36 -30.06 -0.34
CA ILE A 186 -1.51 -30.92 -0.60
C ILE A 186 -1.05 -32.37 -0.57
N HIS A 187 -1.73 -33.19 0.20
CA HIS A 187 -1.49 -34.62 0.36
C HIS A 187 -2.63 -35.41 -0.27
N LEU A 188 -2.29 -36.31 -1.18
CA LEU A 188 -3.16 -37.32 -1.75
C LEU A 188 -2.55 -38.70 -1.47
N PRO A 189 -3.29 -39.81 -1.68
CA PRO A 189 -2.71 -41.14 -1.52
C PRO A 189 -1.42 -41.30 -2.33
N TYR A 190 -0.29 -41.46 -1.64
CA TYR A 190 1.07 -41.58 -2.19
C TYR A 190 1.63 -40.36 -2.93
N LEU A 191 0.89 -39.26 -3.03
CA LEU A 191 1.28 -38.07 -3.76
C LEU A 191 1.28 -36.86 -2.82
N GLN A 192 2.26 -35.98 -2.99
CA GLN A 192 2.27 -34.68 -2.33
C GLN A 192 2.74 -33.61 -3.31
N GLY A 193 2.13 -32.44 -3.24
CA GLY A 193 2.55 -31.24 -3.96
C GLY A 193 2.74 -30.10 -2.97
N GLN A 194 3.83 -29.35 -3.10
CA GLN A 194 4.15 -28.25 -2.20
C GLN A 194 4.43 -26.97 -2.99
N VAL A 195 3.91 -25.84 -2.51
CA VAL A 195 4.22 -24.51 -3.02
C VAL A 195 4.71 -23.61 -1.89
N THR A 196 5.54 -22.64 -2.26
CA THR A 196 6.13 -21.67 -1.34
C THR A 196 5.62 -20.27 -1.68
N LEU A 197 5.21 -19.53 -0.66
CA LEU A 197 4.73 -18.15 -0.75
C LEU A 197 5.55 -17.25 0.19
N GLU A 198 5.85 -16.04 -0.23
CA GLU A 198 6.57 -15.05 0.57
C GLU A 198 5.63 -13.91 0.99
N LEU A 199 5.03 -14.03 2.18
CA LEU A 199 4.11 -13.02 2.70
C LEU A 199 4.90 -11.83 3.20
N ALA A 200 4.64 -10.65 2.62
CA ALA A 200 5.22 -9.39 3.05
C ALA A 200 4.15 -8.47 3.68
N VAL A 201 4.52 -7.80 4.78
CA VAL A 201 3.64 -6.88 5.49
C VAL A 201 4.03 -5.44 5.17
N TYR A 202 3.05 -4.55 4.98
CA TYR A 202 3.33 -3.14 4.79
C TYR A 202 2.29 -2.22 5.45
N LYS A 203 2.72 -1.01 5.81
CA LYS A 203 1.84 0.05 6.32
C LYS A 203 2.37 1.40 5.83
N PRO A 204 1.57 2.20 5.10
CA PRO A 204 1.99 3.51 4.64
C PRO A 204 2.05 4.52 5.79
N PRO A 205 3.09 5.36 5.84
CA PRO A 205 3.23 6.38 6.88
C PRO A 205 2.13 7.42 6.80
N LYS A 206 1.69 7.88 7.97
CA LYS A 206 0.98 9.14 8.12
C LYS A 206 2.02 10.24 8.31
N VAL A 207 1.93 11.29 7.49
CA VAL A 207 2.90 12.38 7.47
C VAL A 207 2.20 13.63 7.94
N SER A 208 2.74 14.25 8.97
CA SER A 208 2.31 15.57 9.44
C SER A 208 3.53 16.44 9.75
N LEU A 209 3.33 17.75 9.71
CA LEU A 209 4.36 18.75 9.94
C LEU A 209 3.92 19.62 11.11
N MET A 210 4.87 19.98 11.97
CA MET A 210 4.68 20.87 13.11
C MET A 210 5.72 22.01 13.01
N PRO A 211 5.31 23.29 13.01
CA PRO A 211 3.92 23.78 12.99
C PRO A 211 3.13 23.38 11.72
N ALA A 212 1.81 23.23 11.85
CA ALA A 212 0.98 22.62 10.80
C ALA A 212 0.62 23.55 9.64
N THR A 213 0.58 24.86 9.85
CA THR A 213 0.06 25.82 8.86
C THR A 213 1.00 26.97 8.57
N LEU A 214 1.57 27.57 9.63
CA LEU A 214 2.37 28.78 9.54
C LEU A 214 3.64 28.67 10.38
N ALA A 215 4.76 29.01 9.75
CA ALA A 215 6.02 29.31 10.42
C ALA A 215 6.29 30.80 10.28
N TRP A 216 6.58 31.47 11.38
CA TRP A 216 6.80 32.91 11.43
C TRP A 216 8.24 33.22 11.81
N ALA A 217 8.83 34.24 11.16
CA ALA A 217 10.13 34.79 11.52
C ALA A 217 10.24 36.26 11.12
N ALA A 218 11.02 37.03 11.88
CA ALA A 218 11.44 38.36 11.46
C ALA A 218 12.53 38.27 10.37
N PRO A 219 12.66 39.29 9.48
CA PRO A 219 13.79 39.35 8.55
C PRO A 219 15.14 39.25 9.29
N GLY A 220 15.99 38.31 8.87
CA GLY A 220 17.29 38.07 9.51
C GLY A 220 17.24 37.15 10.74
N GLU A 221 16.05 36.65 11.12
CA GLU A 221 15.87 35.65 12.17
C GLU A 221 15.55 34.28 11.57
N ALA A 222 15.92 33.20 12.26
CA ALA A 222 15.59 31.84 11.86
C ALA A 222 14.15 31.49 12.29
N PRO A 223 13.34 30.87 11.41
CA PRO A 223 12.06 30.29 11.79
C PRO A 223 12.20 29.24 12.91
N PRO A 224 11.09 28.93 13.61
CA PRO A 224 11.09 27.84 14.57
C PRO A 224 11.45 26.52 13.89
N GLU A 225 11.97 25.59 14.70
CA GLU A 225 12.28 24.24 14.26
C GLU A 225 11.04 23.57 13.64
N LEU A 226 11.22 23.01 12.44
CA LEU A 226 10.19 22.27 11.74
C LEU A 226 10.35 20.79 12.05
N LEU A 227 9.27 20.18 12.55
CA LEU A 227 9.23 18.78 12.93
C LEU A 227 8.26 18.02 12.00
N CYS A 228 8.81 17.10 11.22
CA CYS A 228 8.07 16.20 10.36
C CYS A 228 7.82 14.87 11.06
N LEU A 229 6.58 14.61 11.45
CA LEU A 229 6.14 13.39 12.11
C LEU A 229 5.80 12.33 11.06
N VAL A 230 6.51 11.20 11.12
CA VAL A 230 6.30 10.03 10.27
C VAL A 230 5.73 8.91 11.13
N SER A 231 4.40 8.84 11.20
CA SER A 231 3.71 7.96 12.15
C SER A 231 3.23 6.65 11.53
N HIS A 232 3.34 5.57 12.31
CA HIS A 232 2.79 4.25 12.07
C HIS A 232 3.05 3.67 10.67
N PHE A 233 4.32 3.43 10.33
CA PHE A 233 4.71 2.80 9.07
C PHE A 233 5.42 1.46 9.27
N TYR A 234 5.48 0.66 8.21
CA TYR A 234 6.20 -0.61 8.15
C TYR A 234 6.44 -0.99 6.67
N PRO A 235 7.60 -1.57 6.29
CA PRO A 235 8.76 -1.91 7.12
C PRO A 235 9.55 -0.69 7.62
N PRO A 236 10.47 -0.84 8.59
CA PRO A 236 11.33 0.26 9.04
C PRO A 236 12.38 0.68 7.99
N GLY A 237 12.80 -0.25 7.13
CA GLY A 237 13.80 -0.03 6.10
C GLY A 237 13.26 0.71 4.87
N GLY A 238 14.11 1.49 4.22
CA GLY A 238 13.78 2.22 2.99
C GLY A 238 12.99 3.52 3.22
N LEU A 239 12.91 4.02 4.45
CA LEU A 239 12.37 5.35 4.74
C LEU A 239 13.43 6.42 4.49
N GLU A 240 13.12 7.40 3.66
CA GLU A 240 13.95 8.59 3.44
C GLU A 240 13.13 9.86 3.67
N VAL A 241 13.71 10.82 4.38
CA VAL A 241 13.11 12.12 4.68
C VAL A 241 13.90 13.21 3.98
N GLU A 242 13.26 13.85 3.01
CA GLU A 242 13.77 15.01 2.27
C GLU A 242 13.06 16.29 2.71
N TRP A 243 13.80 17.39 2.71
CA TRP A 243 13.24 18.71 2.96
C TRP A 243 13.39 19.57 1.71
N GLU A 244 12.30 20.21 1.32
CA GLU A 244 12.20 21.06 0.14
C GLU A 244 11.66 22.44 0.50
N LEU A 245 12.06 23.46 -0.25
CA LEU A 245 11.47 24.79 -0.25
C LEU A 245 10.81 25.03 -1.60
N ARG A 246 9.51 25.31 -1.59
CA ARG A 246 8.68 25.52 -2.79
C ARG A 246 8.23 26.98 -2.84
N GLY A 247 8.23 27.57 -4.04
CA GLY A 247 7.77 28.95 -4.22
C GLY A 247 8.79 30.03 -3.83
N GLY A 248 10.06 29.67 -3.63
CA GLY A 248 11.16 30.64 -3.49
C GLY A 248 11.62 31.24 -4.84
N PRO A 249 12.62 32.15 -4.84
CA PRO A 249 13.17 32.75 -6.04
C PRO A 249 13.75 31.65 -6.97
N GLY A 250 13.00 31.31 -8.01
CA GLY A 250 13.34 30.23 -8.94
C GLY A 250 12.18 29.30 -9.34
N GLY A 251 11.02 29.37 -8.69
CA GLY A 251 9.76 28.71 -9.12
C GLY A 251 9.75 27.17 -9.14
N ARG A 252 10.90 26.51 -8.93
CA ARG A 252 11.04 25.05 -8.79
C ARG A 252 11.19 24.66 -7.32
N SER A 253 10.81 23.42 -7.00
CA SER A 253 11.12 22.79 -5.71
C SER A 253 12.64 22.72 -5.56
N GLN A 254 13.18 23.39 -4.55
CA GLN A 254 14.61 23.36 -4.23
C GLN A 254 14.81 22.59 -2.93
N LYS A 255 16.01 22.05 -2.71
CA LYS A 255 16.36 21.41 -1.44
C LYS A 255 16.41 22.48 -0.35
N ALA A 256 15.72 22.26 0.76
CA ALA A 256 15.76 23.19 1.87
C ALA A 256 17.15 23.21 2.51
N GLU A 257 17.65 24.42 2.78
CA GLU A 257 18.87 24.64 3.55
C GLU A 257 18.58 24.57 5.05
N GLY A 258 19.63 24.39 5.87
CA GLY A 258 19.53 24.32 7.33
C GLY A 258 20.11 23.04 7.92
N GLN A 259 20.09 22.97 9.26
CA GLN A 259 20.51 21.76 9.97
C GLN A 259 19.37 20.75 9.99
N ARG A 260 19.67 19.48 9.70
CA ARG A 260 18.67 18.41 9.63
C ARG A 260 19.15 17.16 10.35
N TRP A 261 18.28 16.55 11.11
CA TRP A 261 18.55 15.32 11.84
C TRP A 261 17.30 14.45 11.94
N LEU A 262 17.48 13.18 12.29
CA LEU A 262 16.40 12.22 12.45
C LEU A 262 16.38 11.74 13.90
N SER A 263 15.19 11.53 14.44
CA SER A 263 15.03 10.88 15.74
C SER A 263 15.36 9.39 15.65
N ALA A 264 15.57 8.77 16.81
CA ALA A 264 15.55 7.31 16.91
C ALA A 264 14.17 6.76 16.53
N LEU A 265 14.13 5.47 16.19
CA LEU A 265 12.92 4.76 15.81
C LEU A 265 12.08 4.44 17.06
N CYS A 266 10.79 4.81 17.03
CA CYS A 266 9.83 4.48 18.08
C CYS A 266 9.01 3.24 17.65
N HIS A 267 9.06 2.19 18.45
CA HIS A 267 8.29 0.95 18.20
C HIS A 267 6.92 1.00 18.87
N HIS A 268 5.89 0.59 18.15
CA HIS A 268 4.52 0.49 18.64
C HIS A 268 4.15 -0.97 18.94
N SER A 269 3.13 -1.17 19.77
CA SER A 269 2.62 -2.50 20.12
C SER A 269 1.98 -3.25 18.95
N ASP A 270 1.52 -2.54 17.92
CA ASP A 270 1.03 -3.12 16.68
C ASP A 270 2.16 -3.58 15.74
N GLY A 271 3.42 -3.42 16.15
CA GLY A 271 4.61 -3.74 15.38
C GLY A 271 4.98 -2.69 14.33
N SER A 272 4.18 -1.63 14.16
CA SER A 272 4.56 -0.49 13.32
C SER A 272 5.61 0.37 14.02
N VAL A 273 6.27 1.22 13.25
CA VAL A 273 7.31 2.13 13.75
C VAL A 273 6.97 3.58 13.44
N SER A 274 7.62 4.50 14.13
CA SER A 274 7.51 5.93 13.88
C SER A 274 8.86 6.61 14.01
N LEU A 275 9.03 7.69 13.27
CA LEU A 275 10.25 8.48 13.24
C LEU A 275 9.88 9.95 13.05
N SER A 276 10.70 10.84 13.60
CA SER A 276 10.56 12.28 13.42
C SER A 276 11.78 12.83 12.68
N GLY A 277 11.53 13.60 11.62
CA GLY A 277 12.54 14.39 10.94
C GLY A 277 12.52 15.81 11.46
N HIS A 278 13.69 16.37 11.74
CA HIS A 278 13.83 17.72 12.26
C HIS A 278 14.59 18.58 11.25
N LEU A 279 14.16 19.82 11.08
CA LEU A 279 14.82 20.83 10.27
C LEU A 279 14.86 22.14 11.04
N GLN A 280 16.07 22.67 11.23
CA GLN A 280 16.30 24.02 11.68
C GLN A 280 16.61 24.90 10.46
N PRO A 281 15.65 25.72 9.98
CA PRO A 281 15.86 26.54 8.80
C PRO A 281 16.87 27.67 9.07
N PRO A 282 17.57 28.17 8.04
CA PRO A 282 18.45 29.33 8.17
C PRO A 282 17.64 30.63 8.38
N PRO A 283 18.31 31.73 8.76
CA PRO A 283 17.70 33.05 8.79
C PRO A 283 17.05 33.45 7.47
N VAL A 284 15.83 33.99 7.52
CA VAL A 284 15.02 34.25 6.31
C VAL A 284 15.13 35.69 5.80
N THR A 285 14.96 35.85 4.49
CA THR A 285 14.89 37.17 3.82
C THR A 285 13.44 37.49 3.42
N THR A 286 13.18 38.76 3.10
CA THR A 286 11.84 39.23 2.67
C THR A 286 11.36 38.56 1.37
N GLU A 287 12.29 38.10 0.51
CA GLU A 287 11.97 37.40 -0.74
C GLU A 287 11.37 36.00 -0.54
N GLN A 288 11.54 35.42 0.65
CA GLN A 288 11.06 34.07 0.99
C GLN A 288 9.65 34.08 1.60
N HIS A 289 9.03 35.25 1.76
CA HIS A 289 7.65 35.38 2.22
C HIS A 289 6.68 34.67 1.28
N GLY A 290 5.79 33.85 1.85
CA GLY A 290 4.85 33.01 1.09
C GLY A 290 5.47 31.73 0.50
N ALA A 291 6.77 31.48 0.71
CA ALA A 291 7.38 30.20 0.36
C ALA A 291 6.87 29.08 1.29
N ARG A 292 6.89 27.84 0.80
CA ARG A 292 6.40 26.66 1.53
C ARG A 292 7.53 25.69 1.79
N TYR A 293 7.82 25.42 3.06
CA TYR A 293 8.67 24.28 3.42
C TYR A 293 7.85 23.00 3.29
N ALA A 294 8.42 21.99 2.65
CA ALA A 294 7.80 20.68 2.50
C ALA A 294 8.72 19.58 2.99
N CYS A 295 8.21 18.72 3.86
CA CYS A 295 8.85 17.45 4.20
C CYS A 295 8.34 16.39 3.22
N ARG A 296 9.21 15.84 2.36
CA ARG A 296 8.88 14.77 1.42
C ARG A 296 9.43 13.45 1.92
N ILE A 297 8.58 12.42 1.89
CA ILE A 297 8.86 11.11 2.45
C ILE A 297 8.81 10.07 1.34
N HIS A 298 9.90 9.32 1.21
CA HIS A 298 9.98 8.15 0.35
C HIS A 298 9.97 6.89 1.21
N HIS A 299 9.19 5.90 0.79
CA HIS A 299 9.02 4.64 1.50
C HIS A 299 8.49 3.57 0.53
N PRO A 300 8.86 2.27 0.66
CA PRO A 300 8.43 1.22 -0.29
C PRO A 300 6.91 0.99 -0.38
N SER A 301 6.14 1.47 0.61
CA SER A 301 4.68 1.41 0.58
C SER A 301 4.00 2.68 0.05
N LEU A 302 4.78 3.67 -0.38
CA LEU A 302 4.30 4.89 -1.03
C LEU A 302 4.57 4.84 -2.55
N PRO A 303 3.85 5.63 -3.35
CA PRO A 303 4.20 5.84 -4.76
C PRO A 303 5.60 6.45 -4.92
N ALA A 304 6.18 6.34 -6.12
CA ALA A 304 7.51 6.89 -6.42
C ALA A 304 7.63 8.40 -6.15
N SER A 305 6.54 9.16 -6.28
CA SER A 305 6.48 10.60 -5.93
C SER A 305 6.62 10.89 -4.43
N GLY A 306 6.55 9.86 -3.59
CA GLY A 306 6.52 9.99 -2.14
C GLY A 306 5.22 10.61 -1.62
N ARG A 307 5.23 11.00 -0.35
CA ARG A 307 4.18 11.76 0.32
C ARG A 307 4.80 12.99 0.96
N SER A 308 4.18 14.16 0.81
CA SER A 308 4.69 15.40 1.39
C SER A 308 3.68 16.10 2.28
N ALA A 309 4.16 16.73 3.34
CA ALA A 309 3.43 17.73 4.13
C ALA A 309 4.13 19.08 4.01
N GLU A 310 3.37 20.17 3.99
CA GLU A 310 3.90 21.52 3.76
C GLU A 310 3.43 22.53 4.80
N VAL A 311 4.24 23.55 5.03
CA VAL A 311 3.98 24.70 5.92
C VAL A 311 4.39 25.99 5.22
N THR A 312 3.59 27.04 5.37
CA THR A 312 3.86 28.34 4.73
C THR A 312 4.71 29.22 5.64
N LEU A 313 5.73 29.86 5.08
CA LEU A 313 6.60 30.81 5.75
C LEU A 313 6.03 32.23 5.62
N GLU A 314 5.79 32.87 6.76
CA GLU A 314 5.39 34.26 6.85
C GLU A 314 6.51 35.10 7.47
N VAL A 315 7.02 36.06 6.70
CA VAL A 315 8.05 37.01 7.15
C VAL A 315 7.40 38.29 7.63
N ALA A 316 7.76 38.72 8.84
CA ALA A 316 7.23 39.95 9.45
C ALA A 316 7.54 41.22 8.64
N GLY A 317 6.58 42.15 8.63
CA GLY A 317 6.68 43.44 7.96
C GLY A 317 6.23 43.49 6.50
N LEU A 318 5.76 42.37 5.93
CA LEU A 318 5.27 42.29 4.54
C LEU A 318 3.76 42.08 4.43
N SER A 319 3.10 41.60 5.50
CA SER A 319 1.64 41.58 5.59
C SER A 319 1.12 43.00 5.77
N GLY A 320 0.59 43.59 4.70
CA GLY A 320 -0.18 44.84 4.78
C GLY A 320 -1.45 44.64 5.63
N PRO A 321 -2.10 45.72 6.11
CA PRO A 321 -3.31 45.61 6.91
C PRO A 321 -4.35 44.76 6.18
N SER A 322 -4.94 43.79 6.88
CA SER A 322 -6.02 42.97 6.33
C SER A 322 -7.18 43.88 5.90
N LEU A 323 -7.97 43.43 4.94
CA LEU A 323 -9.23 44.10 4.57
C LEU A 323 -10.15 44.20 5.81
N GLU A 324 -10.06 43.22 6.70
CA GLU A 324 -10.75 43.18 7.98
C GLU A 324 -10.20 44.21 8.99
N ASP A 325 -8.87 44.38 9.06
CA ASP A 325 -8.24 45.42 9.87
C ASP A 325 -8.64 46.81 9.37
N SER A 326 -8.71 46.98 8.05
CA SER A 326 -9.15 48.23 7.43
C SER A 326 -10.61 48.52 7.78
N ILE A 327 -11.50 47.53 7.68
CA ILE A 327 -12.90 47.65 8.10
C ILE A 327 -13.00 48.02 9.58
N GLY A 328 -12.22 47.37 10.46
CA GLY A 328 -12.18 47.67 11.89
C GLY A 328 -11.71 49.10 12.19
N LEU A 329 -10.69 49.58 11.47
CA LEU A 329 -10.16 50.94 11.61
C LEU A 329 -11.16 51.99 11.11
N PHE A 330 -11.89 51.71 10.02
CA PHE A 330 -12.99 52.56 9.57
C PHE A 330 -14.15 52.58 10.57
N LEU A 331 -14.61 51.42 11.05
CA LEU A 331 -15.71 51.34 12.00
C LEU A 331 -15.40 52.05 13.32
N SER A 332 -14.20 51.85 13.85
CA SER A 332 -13.75 52.55 15.06
C SER A 332 -13.66 54.06 14.86
N ALA A 333 -13.18 54.53 13.71
CA ALA A 333 -13.18 55.96 13.38
C ALA A 333 -14.60 56.54 13.30
N PHE A 334 -15.55 55.85 12.67
CA PHE A 334 -16.96 56.27 12.63
C PHE A 334 -17.60 56.31 14.02
N LEU A 335 -17.32 55.32 14.87
CA LEU A 335 -17.82 55.24 16.24
C LEU A 335 -17.26 56.39 17.10
N LEU A 336 -15.96 56.68 16.98
CA LEU A 336 -15.32 57.81 17.65
C LEU A 336 -15.87 59.14 17.16
N LEU A 337 -16.04 59.34 15.85
CA LEU A 337 -16.66 60.53 15.28
C LEU A 337 -18.11 60.72 15.76
N GLY A 338 -18.88 59.63 15.84
CA GLY A 338 -20.23 59.63 16.42
C GLY A 338 -20.24 60.04 17.89
N LEU A 339 -19.32 59.50 18.69
CA LEU A 339 -19.14 59.86 20.10
C LEU A 339 -18.73 61.32 20.28
N PHE A 340 -17.76 61.83 19.51
CA PHE A 340 -17.34 63.23 19.56
C PHE A 340 -18.48 64.19 19.19
N LYS A 341 -19.28 63.86 18.16
CA LYS A 341 -20.48 64.64 17.78
C LYS A 341 -21.54 64.62 18.88
N ALA A 342 -21.78 63.47 19.51
CA ALA A 342 -22.75 63.34 20.60
C ALA A 342 -22.31 64.12 21.86
N LEU A 343 -21.02 64.06 22.24
CA LEU A 343 -20.49 64.86 23.33
C LEU A 343 -20.51 66.37 23.01
N GLY A 344 -20.21 66.75 21.77
CA GLY A 344 -20.31 68.14 21.31
C GLY A 344 -21.73 68.69 21.39
N TRP A 345 -22.72 67.92 20.93
CA TRP A 345 -24.13 68.29 21.07
C TRP A 345 -24.64 68.25 22.50
N ALA A 346 -24.15 67.35 23.34
CA ALA A 346 -24.49 67.36 24.76
C ALA A 346 -23.95 68.62 25.47
N GLY A 347 -22.78 69.11 25.08
CA GLY A 347 -22.20 70.37 25.55
C GLY A 347 -22.99 71.61 25.11
N GLU A 348 -23.36 71.69 23.83
CA GLU A 348 -24.21 72.79 23.31
C GLU A 348 -25.64 72.76 23.90
N CYS A 349 -26.17 71.56 24.17
CA CYS A 349 -27.50 71.42 24.78
C CYS A 349 -27.51 71.78 26.28
N GLU A 350 -26.41 71.57 27.01
CA GLU A 350 -26.20 72.07 28.37
C GLU A 350 -26.11 73.61 28.40
N ASP A 351 -25.39 74.22 27.47
CA ASP A 351 -25.29 75.68 27.37
C ASP A 351 -26.63 76.32 26.94
N PHE A 352 -27.39 75.70 26.04
CA PHE A 352 -28.73 76.17 25.68
C PHE A 352 -29.73 76.04 26.85
N LYS A 353 -29.62 75.01 27.69
CA LYS A 353 -30.40 74.88 28.95
C LYS A 353 -30.01 75.92 30.00
N LYS A 354 -28.73 76.31 30.10
CA LYS A 354 -28.28 77.42 30.97
C LYS A 354 -28.80 78.77 30.47
N LEU A 355 -28.79 79.03 29.17
CA LEU A 355 -29.37 80.24 28.58
C LEU A 355 -30.90 80.31 28.76
N LEU A 356 -31.62 79.19 28.60
CA LEU A 356 -33.06 79.12 28.87
C LEU A 356 -33.43 79.33 30.35
N ARG A 357 -32.55 78.98 31.30
CA ARG A 357 -32.75 79.31 32.73
C ARG A 357 -32.51 80.78 33.06
N GLN A 358 -31.75 81.51 32.24
CA GLN A 358 -31.52 82.95 32.43
C GLN A 358 -32.65 83.82 31.85
N CYS A 359 -33.44 83.31 30.90
CA CYS A 359 -34.54 84.05 30.28
C CYS A 359 -35.92 83.89 30.93
N CYS A 360 -36.07 83.06 31.97
CA CYS A 360 -37.29 82.98 32.78
C CYS A 360 -36.98 83.18 34.27
N PRO A 361 -37.08 84.42 34.81
CA PRO A 361 -37.29 84.58 36.23
C PRO A 361 -38.75 84.20 36.51
N VAL A 362 -38.96 83.06 37.16
CA VAL A 362 -40.27 82.77 37.78
C VAL A 362 -40.40 83.72 38.97
N GLU A 363 -41.21 84.75 38.77
CA GLU A 363 -41.68 85.64 39.81
C GLU A 363 -42.88 85.00 40.52
N ARG A 364 -42.77 84.91 41.86
CA ARG A 364 -43.70 84.43 42.90
C ARG A 364 -43.79 82.94 43.19
#